data_AF-A0A7C1P0N4-F1
#
_entry.id   AF-A0A7C1P0N4-F1
#
_cell.length_a   1.000
_cell.length_b   1.000
_cell.length_c   1.000
_cell.angle_alpha   90.00
_cell.angle_beta   90.00
_cell.angle_gamma   90.00
#
_symmetry.space_group_name_H-M   'P 1'
#
loop_
_entity.id
_entity.type
_entity.pdbx_description
1 polymer ?
#
loop_
_entity_poly.entity_id
_entity_poly.type
_entity_poly.pdbx_seq_one_letter_code
_entity_poly.pdbx_strand_id
1 'polypeptide(L)' 'MGGKALRCAACGSLNVVAKIEGKYYCFKCGSTVILENSKRMLQELKKKYLESSA' A
#
# COMPACT_ATOMS: atom_id res chain seq x y z
N MET A 1 18.73 26.55 -1.56
CA MET A 1 18.45 25.22 -2.14
C MET A 1 17.03 24.82 -1.78
N GLY A 2 16.07 24.93 -2.70
CA GLY A 2 14.67 24.58 -2.45
C GLY A 2 14.42 23.09 -2.71
N GLY A 3 14.63 22.24 -1.70
CA GLY A 3 14.27 20.82 -1.80
C GLY A 3 12.75 20.67 -1.89
N LYS A 4 12.23 20.03 -2.94
CA LYS A 4 10.79 19.72 -3.05
C LYS A 4 10.42 18.84 -1.87
N ALA A 5 9.56 19.35 -0.98
CA ALA A 5 9.07 18.59 0.16
C ALA A 5 8.37 17.30 -0.34
N LEU A 6 8.71 16.17 0.28
CA LEU A 6 8.09 14.89 -0.04
C LEU A 6 6.60 14.96 0.29
N ARG A 7 5.77 14.48 -0.65
CA ARG A 7 4.31 14.51 -0.53
C ARG A 7 3.74 13.12 -0.75
N CYS A 8 2.66 12.84 -0.04
CA CYS A 8 1.85 11.65 -0.26
C CYS A 8 1.34 11.65 -1.70
N ALA A 9 1.62 10.57 -2.43
CA ALA A 9 1.21 10.40 -3.82
C ALA A 9 -0.31 10.32 -3.99
N ALA A 10 -1.06 9.98 -2.93
CA ALA A 10 -2.52 9.86 -2.98
C ALA A 10 -3.26 11.15 -2.59
N CYS A 11 -2.79 11.87 -1.56
CA CYS A 11 -3.53 13.02 -1.00
C CYS A 11 -2.72 14.32 -0.88
N GLY A 12 -1.44 14.32 -1.28
CA GLY A 12 -0.58 15.50 -1.23
C GLY A 12 -0.07 15.89 0.16
N SER A 13 -0.46 15.17 1.21
CA SER A 13 -0.01 15.39 2.60
C SER A 13 1.52 15.40 2.69
N LEU A 14 2.06 16.36 3.44
CA LEU A 14 3.49 16.44 3.75
C LEU A 14 3.93 15.45 4.85
N ASN A 15 2.98 14.86 5.56
CA ASN A 15 3.22 13.89 6.63
C ASN A 15 3.43 12.49 6.03
N VAL A 16 4.43 12.38 5.17
CA VAL A 16 4.87 11.13 4.55
C VAL A 16 5.59 10.28 5.59
N VAL A 17 5.21 9.01 5.70
CA VAL A 17 5.81 8.06 6.65
C VAL A 17 6.26 6.75 6.00
N ALA A 18 5.83 6.48 4.77
CA ALA A 18 6.12 5.23 4.07
C ALA A 18 6.50 5.47 2.61
N LYS A 19 7.36 4.59 2.08
CA LYS A 19 7.64 4.46 0.64
C LYS A 19 7.19 3.08 0.18
N ILE A 20 6.16 3.04 -0.66
CA ILE A 20 5.54 1.82 -1.18
C ILE A 20 5.70 1.85 -2.70
N GLU A 21 6.35 0.84 -3.27
CA GLU A 21 6.60 0.71 -4.72
C GLU A 21 7.18 1.99 -5.36
N GLY A 22 8.13 2.62 -4.68
CA GLY A 22 8.77 3.85 -5.17
C GLY A 22 7.99 5.15 -4.93
N LYS A 23 6.72 5.07 -4.52
CA LYS A 23 5.86 6.23 -4.20
C LYS A 23 5.81 6.49 -2.70
N TYR A 24 5.71 7.76 -2.31
CA TYR A 24 5.65 8.18 -0.92
C TYR A 24 4.20 8.32 -0.45
N TYR A 25 3.89 7.90 0.77
CA TYR A 25 2.54 7.94 1.33
C TYR A 25 2.51 8.42 2.77
N CYS A 26 1.43 9.12 3.14
CA CYS A 26 1.09 9.34 4.54
C CYS A 26 0.50 8.05 5.16
N PHE A 27 0.40 8.01 6.48
CA PHE A 27 -0.07 6.82 7.21
C PHE A 27 -1.44 6.35 6.71
N LYS A 28 -2.41 7.26 6.58
CA LYS A 28 -3.79 6.95 6.17
C LYS A 28 -3.86 6.32 4.77
N CYS A 29 -3.15 6.88 3.80
CA CYS A 29 -3.19 6.38 2.43
C CYS A 29 -2.32 5.13 2.26
N GLY A 30 -1.14 5.10 2.89
CA GLY A 30 -0.23 3.97 2.80
C GLY A 30 -0.84 2.71 3.41
N SER A 31 -1.55 2.83 4.54
CA SER A 31 -2.22 1.68 5.18
C SER A 31 -3.31 1.09 4.29
N THR A 32 -4.08 1.91 3.57
CA THR A 32 -5.07 1.42 2.59
C THR A 32 -4.42 0.59 1.50
N VAL A 33 -3.32 1.08 0.91
CA VAL A 33 -2.58 0.36 -0.14
C VAL A 33 -2.08 -1.01 0.36
N ILE A 34 -1.50 -1.05 1.56
CA ILE A 34 -1.00 -2.30 2.15
C ILE A 34 -2.16 -3.27 2.45
N LEU A 35 -3.28 -2.77 2.98
CA LEU A 35 -4.45 -3.59 3.29
C LEU A 35 -5.06 -4.21 2.03
N GLU A 36 -5.20 -3.44 0.95
CA GLU A 36 -5.71 -3.94 -0.33
C GLU A 36 -4.78 -5.01 -0.93
N ASN A 37 -3.47 -4.77 -0.92
CA ASN A 37 -2.50 -5.76 -1.40
C ASN A 37 -2.53 -7.04 -0.56
N SER A 38 -2.58 -6.89 0.77
CA SER A 38 -2.67 -8.04 1.70
C SER A 38 -3.94 -8.85 1.47
N LYS A 39 -5.10 -8.19 1.29
CA LYS A 39 -6.37 -8.86 0.96
C LYS A 39 -6.25 -9.66 -0.34
N ARG A 40 -5.66 -9.09 -1.38
CA ARG A 40 -5.45 -9.78 -2.65
C ARG A 40 -4.58 -11.03 -2.47
N MET A 41 -3.45 -10.90 -1.77
CA MET A 41 -2.56 -12.03 -1.48
C MET A 41 -3.30 -13.16 -0.73
N LEU A 42 -4.11 -12.81 0.27
CA LEU A 42 -4.90 -13.79 1.03
C LEU A 42 -5.93 -14.50 0.15
N GLN A 43 -6.60 -13.79 -0.76
CA GLN A 43 -7.55 -14.41 -1.70
C GLN A 43 -6.86 -15.37 -2.67
N GLU A 44 -5.68 -14.99 -3.20
CA GLU A 44 -4.89 -15.85 -4.08
C GLU A 44 -4.41 -17.13 -3.34
N LEU A 45 -3.96 -16.99 -2.09
CA LEU A 45 -3.58 -18.14 -1.26
C LEU A 45 -4.77 -19.04 -0.93
N LYS A 46 -5.92 -18.45 -0.58
CA LYS A 46 -7.17 -19.20 -0.32
C LYS A 46 -7.55 -20.04 -1.54
N LYS A 47 -7.59 -19.42 -2.73
CA LYS A 47 -7.91 -20.12 -3.98
C LYS A 47 -6.95 -21.26 -4.27
N LYS A 48 -5.64 -21.04 -4.04
CA LYS A 48 -4.60 -22.02 -4.38
C LYS A 48 -4.57 -23.24 -3.44
N TYR A 49 -4.81 -23.04 -2.15
CA TYR A 49 -4.54 -24.07 -1.15
C TYR A 49 -5.74 -24.51 -0.31
N LEU A 50 -6.78 -23.67 -0.20
CA LEU A 50 -7.96 -23.96 0.63
C LEU A 50 -9.19 -24.35 -0.20
N GLU A 51 -9.23 -24.00 -1.48
CA GLU A 51 -10.35 -24.31 -2.39
C GLU A 51 -10.07 -25.50 -3.34
N SER A 52 -8.91 -26.18 -3.21
CA SER A 52 -8.55 -27.39 -3.99
C SER A 52 -8.81 -28.71 -3.24
N SER A 53 -9.91 -28.77 -2.47
CA SER A 53 -10.44 -30.02 -1.91
C SER A 53 -11.81 -30.27 -2.52
N ALA A 54 -11.81 -30.79 -3.75
CA ALA A 54 -12.96 -31.43 -4.39
C ALA A 54 -12.59 -32.88 -4.68
#